data_AF-A0A7J5JGH8-F1
#
_entry.id   AF-A0A7J5JGH8-F1
#
_cell.length_a   1.000
_cell.length_b   1.000
_cell.length_c   1.000
_cell.angle_alpha   90.00
_cell.angle_beta   90.00
_cell.angle_gamma   90.00
#
_symmetry.space_group_name_H-M   'P 1'
#
loop_
_entity.id
_entity.type
_entity.pdbx_description
1 polymer ?
#
loop_
_entity_poly.entity_id
_entity_poly.type
_entity_poly.pdbx_seq_one_letter_code
_entity_poly.pdbx_strand_id
1 'polypeptide(L)'
;MAVTEEISLEELSRVFLMINKKRGYKSSRKAKLPDEGQLIDGMAVAEQLYENDLTPGQFVFSILQQGKKSIPEFYRSDLQNELNRIWDHQKQFYPEILTDEFRKQIEGEGRPNTAKMFLGKYKIYTADIKGKDKRLQAYQWRSNALTSQLSIDEVAFVVSELNGAINNASSYLGAIGDRSKELRFNKLTVGQYLMKQLDKDPNYSLKNQVFYRQDYLDEFEAIWEKQAQYHPELTPELKKDIRDIIIFYQRPLKSQKGLVSFCEFESRQIEVNVDGKQKLRTIGCKVCPKSSPLFQEFKIWHTLHSLIVKEKKTNAERFLYQEEKETLFAELNIKETLSKLDALKLLYKNYKDLDLNYDKIEGNRTQAALFKAYQTIISMTGHGEYDFSKMMSDEVMEIVEGVFSGLGYNTDILHFDAENELFDKQPMYMLWHLLY
;
A
#
# COMPACT_ATOMS: atom_id res chain seq x y z
N MET A 1 -6.76 -35.22 13.80
CA MET A 1 -7.38 -33.98 13.27
C MET A 1 -7.88 -34.24 11.85
N ALA A 2 -8.89 -33.51 11.35
CA ALA A 2 -9.50 -33.73 10.02
C ALA A 2 -8.50 -33.67 8.82
N VAL A 3 -7.36 -32.99 8.99
CA VAL A 3 -6.30 -32.86 7.98
C VAL A 3 -5.36 -34.09 7.97
N THR A 4 -5.36 -34.90 9.03
CA THR A 4 -4.41 -36.01 9.21
C THR A 4 -5.10 -37.38 9.23
N GLU A 5 -6.31 -37.45 9.77
CA GLU A 5 -7.03 -38.69 10.05
C GLU A 5 -8.41 -38.69 9.39
N GLU A 6 -8.94 -39.87 9.10
CA GLU A 6 -10.33 -40.04 8.68
C GLU A 6 -11.28 -39.62 9.81
N ILE A 7 -12.30 -38.85 9.46
CA ILE A 7 -13.40 -38.51 10.36
C ILE A 7 -14.73 -38.85 9.70
N SER A 8 -15.78 -39.01 10.50
CA SER A 8 -17.11 -39.28 9.95
C SER A 8 -17.63 -38.09 9.11
N LEU A 9 -18.52 -38.36 8.16
CA LEU A 9 -19.17 -37.31 7.36
C LEU A 9 -19.91 -36.29 8.24
N GLU A 10 -20.49 -36.74 9.36
CA GLU A 10 -21.14 -35.84 10.31
C GLU A 10 -20.13 -34.87 10.95
N GLU A 11 -18.97 -35.35 11.39
CA GLU A 11 -17.91 -34.51 11.94
C GLU A 11 -17.34 -33.56 10.88
N LEU A 12 -17.13 -34.04 9.65
CA LEU A 12 -16.65 -33.23 8.54
C LEU A 12 -17.61 -32.06 8.25
N SER A 13 -18.93 -32.32 8.29
CA SER A 13 -19.94 -31.27 8.14
C SER A 13 -19.84 -30.19 9.22
N ARG A 14 -19.54 -30.58 10.47
CA ARG A 14 -19.33 -29.64 11.59
C ARG A 14 -18.08 -28.79 11.38
N VAL A 15 -17.00 -29.38 10.84
CA VAL A 15 -15.76 -28.66 10.51
C VAL A 15 -16.03 -27.60 9.44
N PHE A 16 -16.69 -27.95 8.33
CA PHE A 16 -17.05 -26.99 7.28
C PHE A 16 -18.01 -25.90 7.78
N LEU A 17 -18.93 -26.24 8.69
CA LEU A 17 -19.77 -25.25 9.35
C LEU A 17 -18.96 -24.25 10.19
N MET A 18 -17.90 -24.70 10.87
CA MET A 18 -16.99 -23.82 11.60
C MET A 18 -16.20 -22.91 10.66
N ILE A 19 -15.67 -23.45 9.57
CA ILE A 19 -15.00 -22.65 8.53
C ILE A 19 -15.97 -21.60 7.97
N ASN A 20 -17.23 -21.95 7.68
CA ASN A 20 -18.23 -20.97 7.22
C ASN A 20 -18.45 -19.82 8.22
N LYS A 21 -18.52 -20.13 9.53
CA LYS A 21 -18.65 -19.11 10.58
C LYS A 21 -17.41 -18.23 10.73
N LYS A 22 -16.23 -18.74 10.38
CA LYS A 22 -14.93 -18.12 10.68
C LYS A 22 -14.10 -17.72 9.46
N ARG A 23 -14.61 -17.91 8.23
CA ARG A 23 -14.09 -17.79 6.84
C ARG A 23 -13.09 -16.68 6.45
N GLY A 24 -12.27 -16.25 7.39
CA GLY A 24 -11.21 -15.27 7.31
C GLY A 24 -11.64 -13.86 6.95
N TYR A 25 -10.71 -12.95 7.24
CA TYR A 25 -10.73 -11.60 6.71
C TYR A 25 -10.34 -11.64 5.23
N LYS A 26 -11.24 -11.23 4.33
CA LYS A 26 -10.88 -10.95 2.94
C LYS A 26 -10.48 -9.50 2.84
N SER A 27 -9.17 -9.29 2.78
CA SER A 27 -8.62 -8.02 2.38
C SER A 27 -9.19 -7.64 1.01
N SER A 28 -9.96 -6.55 0.98
CA SER A 28 -10.61 -6.05 -0.23
C SER A 28 -10.50 -4.53 -0.33
N ARG A 29 -9.58 -3.92 0.43
CA ARG A 29 -9.35 -2.46 0.45
C ARG A 29 -7.88 -2.16 0.21
N LYS A 30 -7.60 -1.22 -0.70
CA LYS A 30 -6.33 -0.48 -0.73
C LYS A 30 -6.22 0.21 0.64
N ALA A 31 -5.30 -0.23 1.50
CA ALA A 31 -5.05 0.36 2.82
C ALA A 31 -4.79 1.87 2.68
N LYS A 32 -5.77 2.69 3.07
CA LYS A 32 -5.70 4.17 3.08
C LYS A 32 -6.52 4.79 4.23
N LEU A 33 -6.73 4.08 5.33
CA LEU A 33 -7.21 4.68 6.58
C LEU A 33 -6.04 4.67 7.59
N PRO A 34 -5.78 5.77 8.32
CA PRO A 34 -4.63 5.87 9.22
C PRO A 34 -4.63 4.85 10.36
N ASP A 35 -5.80 4.28 10.72
CA ASP A 35 -5.95 3.23 11.74
C ASP A 35 -5.85 1.79 11.19
N GLU A 36 -5.90 1.61 9.87
CA GLU A 36 -5.79 0.29 9.23
C GLU A 36 -4.44 0.23 8.50
N GLY A 37 -3.45 -0.39 9.15
CA GLY A 37 -2.10 -0.52 8.60
C GLY A 37 -2.02 -1.18 7.22
N GLN A 38 -0.83 -1.17 6.62
CA GLN A 38 -0.64 -1.64 5.25
C GLN A 38 -0.64 -3.17 5.15
N LEU A 39 -1.18 -3.70 4.04
CA LEU A 39 -1.07 -5.12 3.71
C LEU A 39 0.32 -5.38 3.13
N ILE A 40 1.10 -6.20 3.83
CA ILE A 40 2.43 -6.61 3.40
C ILE A 40 2.27 -7.78 2.42
N ASP A 41 2.44 -7.50 1.12
CA ASP A 41 2.61 -8.52 0.07
C ASP A 41 4.09 -8.96 0.00
N GLY A 42 4.60 -9.46 1.13
CA GLY A 42 6.03 -9.71 1.37
C GLY A 42 6.39 -11.18 1.53
N MET A 43 5.48 -12.11 1.21
CA MET A 43 5.70 -13.53 1.52
C MET A 43 6.91 -14.13 0.78
N ALA A 44 7.10 -13.76 -0.49
CA ALA A 44 8.28 -14.19 -1.26
C ALA A 44 9.59 -13.66 -0.66
N VAL A 45 9.59 -12.42 -0.16
CA VAL A 45 10.75 -11.86 0.54
C VAL A 45 10.98 -12.60 1.86
N ALA A 46 9.93 -12.90 2.62
CA ALA A 46 10.03 -13.66 3.85
C ALA A 46 10.59 -15.08 3.63
N GLU A 47 10.21 -15.75 2.54
CA GLU A 47 10.78 -17.04 2.15
C GLU A 47 12.27 -16.92 1.85
N GLN A 48 12.65 -15.91 1.07
CA GLN A 48 14.05 -15.62 0.77
C GLN A 48 14.89 -15.34 2.03
N LEU A 49 14.35 -14.59 2.99
CA LEU A 49 15.03 -14.31 4.27
C LEU A 49 15.27 -15.60 5.05
N TYR A 50 14.28 -16.49 5.09
CA TYR A 50 14.38 -17.75 5.84
C TYR A 50 15.31 -18.75 5.17
N GLU A 51 15.18 -18.97 3.85
CA GLU A 51 16.00 -19.93 3.10
C GLU A 51 17.49 -19.57 3.13
N ASN A 52 17.82 -18.28 3.12
CA ASN A 52 19.19 -17.79 3.11
C ASN A 52 19.70 -17.39 4.51
N ASP A 53 18.91 -17.60 5.57
CA ASP A 53 19.16 -17.14 6.95
C ASP A 53 19.61 -15.67 7.04
N LEU A 54 18.96 -14.81 6.24
CA LEU A 54 19.23 -13.38 6.20
C LEU A 54 18.29 -12.61 7.12
N THR A 55 18.83 -11.60 7.78
CA THR A 55 18.00 -10.58 8.46
C THR A 55 17.49 -9.54 7.45
N PRO A 56 16.36 -8.86 7.72
CA PRO A 56 15.90 -7.72 6.92
C PRO A 56 17.00 -6.67 6.71
N GLY A 57 17.80 -6.37 7.75
CA GLY A 57 18.95 -5.47 7.67
C GLY A 57 19.96 -5.86 6.59
N GLN A 58 20.41 -7.13 6.59
CA GLN A 58 21.37 -7.66 5.62
C GLN A 58 20.79 -7.72 4.20
N PHE A 59 19.53 -8.11 4.07
CA PHE A 59 18.86 -8.20 2.77
C PHE A 59 18.69 -6.83 2.12
N VAL A 60 18.27 -5.82 2.87
CA VAL A 60 18.18 -4.45 2.31
C VAL A 60 19.57 -3.90 1.99
N PHE A 61 20.58 -4.19 2.81
CA PHE A 61 21.95 -3.76 2.53
C PHE A 61 22.45 -4.31 1.19
N SER A 62 22.21 -5.60 0.89
CA SER A 62 22.61 -6.21 -0.38
C SER A 62 21.85 -5.62 -1.58
N ILE A 63 20.55 -5.35 -1.45
CA ILE A 63 19.74 -4.69 -2.48
C ILE A 63 20.27 -3.28 -2.77
N LEU A 64 20.57 -2.50 -1.73
CA LEU A 64 21.10 -1.15 -1.87
C LEU A 64 22.49 -1.13 -2.51
N GLN A 65 23.34 -2.12 -2.21
CA GLN A 65 24.64 -2.30 -2.87
C GLN A 65 24.51 -2.62 -4.37
N GLN A 66 23.45 -3.35 -4.76
CA GLN A 66 23.13 -3.63 -6.16
C GLN A 66 22.53 -2.43 -6.91
N GLY A 67 22.42 -1.26 -6.27
CA GLY A 67 21.89 -0.02 -6.87
C GLY A 67 20.36 0.06 -6.92
N LYS A 68 19.64 -0.96 -6.45
CA LYS A 68 18.18 -0.95 -6.36
C LYS A 68 17.74 -0.05 -5.20
N LYS A 69 16.81 0.87 -5.47
CA LYS A 69 16.33 1.85 -4.47
C LYS A 69 15.05 1.43 -3.73
N SER A 70 14.37 0.40 -4.21
CA SER A 70 13.13 -0.10 -3.61
C SER A 70 13.42 -0.99 -2.40
N ILE A 71 12.79 -0.69 -1.27
CA ILE A 71 12.92 -1.46 -0.03
C ILE A 71 11.58 -2.16 0.20
N PRO A 72 11.55 -3.49 0.32
CA PRO A 72 10.32 -4.20 0.62
C PRO A 72 9.88 -3.96 2.08
N GLU A 73 8.59 -4.14 2.33
CA GLU A 73 8.05 -4.16 3.69
C GLU A 73 8.33 -5.52 4.35
N PHE A 74 8.62 -5.50 5.65
CA PHE A 74 8.95 -6.70 6.41
C PHE A 74 7.91 -6.99 7.48
N TYR A 75 7.71 -8.27 7.75
CA TYR A 75 6.88 -8.73 8.85
C TYR A 75 7.48 -8.31 10.20
N ARG A 76 6.61 -8.05 11.19
CA ARG A 76 7.04 -7.63 12.53
C ARG A 76 7.90 -8.71 13.17
N SER A 77 7.53 -9.99 12.97
CA SER A 77 8.30 -11.13 13.46
C SER A 77 9.75 -11.12 12.97
N ASP A 78 10.00 -10.75 11.70
CA ASP A 78 11.34 -10.69 11.12
C ASP A 78 12.19 -9.58 11.72
N LEU A 79 11.60 -8.39 11.86
CA LEU A 79 12.26 -7.23 12.48
C LEU A 79 12.56 -7.50 13.96
N GLN A 80 11.66 -8.18 14.67
CA GLN A 80 11.86 -8.59 16.05
C GLN A 80 12.99 -9.62 16.18
N ASN A 81 13.04 -10.60 15.28
CA ASN A 81 14.12 -11.59 15.22
C ASN A 81 15.48 -10.94 14.95
N GLU A 82 15.55 -10.01 13.99
CA GLU A 82 16.76 -9.22 13.74
C GLU A 82 17.20 -8.44 14.98
N LEU A 83 16.27 -7.74 15.63
CA LEU A 83 16.58 -6.97 16.83
C LEU A 83 17.07 -7.86 17.97
N ASN A 84 16.49 -9.05 18.15
CA ASN A 84 16.95 -10.01 19.15
C ASN A 84 18.38 -10.50 18.82
N ARG A 85 18.65 -10.89 17.57
CA ARG A 85 20.00 -11.32 17.15
C ARG A 85 21.04 -10.22 17.37
N ILE A 86 20.72 -8.97 17.01
CA ILE A 86 21.61 -7.82 17.22
C ILE A 86 21.81 -7.57 18.72
N TRP A 87 20.74 -7.61 19.51
CA TRP A 87 20.82 -7.39 20.95
C TRP A 87 21.71 -8.43 21.62
N ASP A 88 21.51 -9.71 21.33
CA ASP A 88 22.26 -10.82 21.93
C ASP A 88 23.75 -10.78 21.56
N HIS A 89 24.09 -10.36 20.34
CA HIS A 89 25.48 -10.16 19.92
C HIS A 89 26.14 -8.96 20.62
N GLN A 90 25.48 -7.79 20.58
CA GLN A 90 26.04 -6.56 21.16
C GLN A 90 26.08 -6.59 22.70
N LYS A 91 25.19 -7.36 23.35
CA LYS A 91 25.18 -7.57 24.81
C LYS A 91 26.49 -8.17 25.33
N GLN A 92 27.21 -8.92 24.50
CA GLN A 92 28.52 -9.49 24.86
C GLN A 92 29.58 -8.40 25.09
N PHE A 93 29.46 -7.27 24.38
CA PHE A 93 30.40 -6.15 24.47
C PHE A 93 29.93 -5.05 25.44
N TYR A 94 28.61 -4.90 25.62
CA TYR A 94 27.99 -3.85 26.44
C TYR A 94 27.00 -4.40 27.49
N PRO A 95 27.41 -5.34 28.37
CA PRO A 95 26.49 -6.00 29.30
C PRO A 95 25.88 -5.07 30.35
N GLU A 96 26.56 -3.98 30.70
CA GLU A 96 26.08 -2.99 31.67
C GLU A 96 24.92 -2.12 31.14
N ILE A 97 24.81 -2.01 29.81
CA ILE A 97 23.86 -1.14 29.13
C ILE A 97 22.71 -1.98 28.55
N LEU A 98 23.04 -3.07 27.85
CA LEU A 98 22.07 -3.96 27.19
C LEU A 98 21.54 -5.03 28.15
N THR A 99 20.88 -4.58 29.21
CA THR A 99 20.29 -5.44 30.23
C THR A 99 18.91 -5.96 29.82
N ASP A 100 18.49 -7.12 30.34
CA ASP A 100 17.17 -7.69 30.04
C ASP A 100 16.03 -6.82 30.59
N GLU A 101 16.27 -6.11 31.68
CA GLU A 101 15.34 -5.11 32.20
C GLU A 101 15.17 -3.94 31.22
N PHE A 102 16.29 -3.43 30.68
CA PHE A 102 16.23 -2.36 29.69
C PHE A 102 15.58 -2.83 28.39
N ARG A 103 15.82 -4.08 27.98
CA ARG A 103 15.17 -4.69 26.81
C ARG A 103 13.65 -4.68 26.91
N LYS A 104 13.10 -5.05 28.08
CA LYS A 104 11.66 -5.01 28.36
C LYS A 104 11.12 -3.57 28.40
N GLN A 105 11.91 -2.62 28.92
CA GLN A 105 11.50 -1.22 29.00
C GLN A 105 11.34 -0.57 27.61
N ILE A 106 12.20 -0.91 26.65
CA ILE A 106 12.14 -0.35 25.29
C ILE A 106 11.20 -1.14 24.36
N GLU A 107 10.59 -2.24 24.82
CA GLU A 107 9.74 -3.08 23.99
C GLU A 107 8.44 -2.36 23.63
N GLY A 108 8.14 -2.27 22.32
CA GLY A 108 6.95 -1.58 21.82
C GLY A 108 7.08 -0.06 21.71
N GLU A 109 8.18 0.54 22.19
CA GLU A 109 8.44 1.96 22.05
C GLU A 109 8.82 2.33 20.60
N GLY A 110 8.42 3.53 20.17
CA GLY A 110 8.83 4.07 18.86
C GLY A 110 10.26 4.64 18.88
N ARG A 111 10.83 4.86 17.69
CA ARG A 111 12.18 5.44 17.47
C ARG A 111 12.54 6.60 18.41
N PRO A 112 11.74 7.70 18.50
CA PRO A 112 12.13 8.85 19.31
C PRO A 112 12.11 8.56 20.82
N ASN A 113 11.23 7.66 21.28
CA ASN A 113 11.16 7.29 22.68
C ASN A 113 12.31 6.38 23.07
N THR A 114 12.61 5.36 22.25
CA THR A 114 13.77 4.49 22.47
C THR A 114 15.07 5.31 22.57
N ALA A 115 15.28 6.27 21.65
CA ALA A 115 16.44 7.16 21.70
C ALA A 115 16.50 8.00 22.99
N LYS A 116 15.36 8.53 23.45
CA LYS A 116 15.27 9.26 24.73
C LYS A 116 15.57 8.37 25.94
N MET A 117 15.24 7.09 25.89
CA MET A 117 15.50 6.16 26.99
C MET A 117 16.99 5.82 27.12
N PHE A 118 17.70 5.64 26.00
CA PHE A 118 19.16 5.54 26.00
C PHE A 118 19.82 6.79 26.62
N LEU A 119 19.31 7.98 26.26
CA LEU A 119 19.80 9.24 26.82
C LEU A 119 19.46 9.38 28.31
N GLY A 120 18.24 9.07 28.73
CA GLY A 120 17.78 9.25 30.10
C GLY A 120 18.46 8.31 31.11
N LYS A 121 18.61 7.03 30.75
CA LYS A 121 19.15 6.00 31.66
C LYS A 121 20.67 5.93 31.64
N TYR A 122 21.27 6.05 30.46
CA TYR A 122 22.70 5.81 30.25
C TYR A 122 23.46 7.02 29.69
N LYS A 123 22.78 8.15 29.43
CA LYS A 123 23.37 9.37 28.85
C LYS A 123 24.04 9.15 27.49
N ILE A 124 23.55 8.17 26.72
CA ILE A 124 24.04 7.83 25.38
C ILE A 124 23.20 8.55 24.34
N TYR A 125 23.86 9.25 23.43
CA TYR A 125 23.23 9.82 22.24
C TYR A 125 23.28 8.82 21.09
N THR A 126 22.26 8.85 20.21
CA THR A 126 22.28 8.05 18.98
C THR A 126 23.27 8.65 17.97
N ALA A 127 24.01 7.80 17.26
CA ALA A 127 24.94 8.24 16.22
C ALA A 127 24.26 9.07 15.13
N ASP A 128 24.94 10.12 14.66
CA ASP A 128 24.47 11.00 13.59
C ASP A 128 25.01 10.55 12.22
N ILE A 129 24.09 10.22 11.30
CA ILE A 129 24.44 9.89 9.92
C ILE A 129 24.53 11.16 9.07
N LYS A 130 25.74 11.55 8.69
CA LYS A 130 26.05 12.73 7.86
C LYS A 130 26.43 12.30 6.44
N GLY A 131 25.74 12.82 5.41
CA GLY A 131 26.07 12.54 4.00
C GLY A 131 24.85 12.35 3.08
N LYS A 132 25.10 12.06 1.79
CA LYS A 132 24.06 11.72 0.78
C LYS A 132 23.58 10.26 0.91
N ASP A 133 24.41 9.35 1.42
CA ASP A 133 24.13 7.90 1.49
C ASP A 133 23.60 7.45 2.85
N LYS A 134 22.71 8.25 3.46
CA LYS A 134 22.23 8.00 4.82
C LYS A 134 21.57 6.63 5.00
N ARG A 135 20.87 6.17 3.97
CA ARG A 135 20.14 4.90 3.97
C ARG A 135 21.09 3.71 3.93
N LEU A 136 22.10 3.76 3.05
CA LEU A 136 23.08 2.69 2.93
C LEU A 136 23.84 2.50 4.25
N GLN A 137 24.26 3.60 4.87
CA GLN A 137 24.97 3.56 6.15
C GLN A 137 24.11 2.98 7.28
N ALA A 138 22.83 3.36 7.37
CA ALA A 138 21.92 2.81 8.39
C ALA A 138 21.78 1.28 8.28
N TYR A 139 21.62 0.75 7.06
CA TYR A 139 21.53 -0.70 6.83
C TYR A 139 22.87 -1.41 6.95
N GLN A 140 23.97 -0.73 6.63
CA GLN A 140 25.33 -1.24 6.88
C GLN A 140 25.57 -1.45 8.37
N TRP A 141 25.20 -0.48 9.22
CA TRP A 141 25.28 -0.64 10.67
C TRP A 141 24.40 -1.77 11.19
N ARG A 142 23.16 -1.92 10.69
CA ARG A 142 22.30 -3.08 11.02
C ARG A 142 22.96 -4.41 10.70
N SER A 143 23.57 -4.53 9.51
CA SER A 143 24.29 -5.73 9.09
C SER A 143 25.54 -5.98 9.92
N ASN A 144 26.33 -4.94 10.19
CA ASN A 144 27.58 -5.04 10.96
C ASN A 144 27.32 -5.34 12.44
N ALA A 145 26.17 -4.93 12.98
CA ALA A 145 25.78 -5.18 14.37
C ALA A 145 25.61 -6.68 14.68
N LEU A 146 25.50 -7.55 13.66
CA LEU A 146 25.38 -9.00 13.81
C LEU A 146 26.74 -9.70 13.92
N THR A 147 27.82 -9.07 13.47
CA THR A 147 29.13 -9.73 13.31
C THR A 147 30.26 -9.00 14.02
N SER A 148 30.22 -7.67 14.07
CA SER A 148 31.26 -6.82 14.64
C SER A 148 30.77 -6.05 15.88
N GLN A 149 31.70 -5.66 16.74
CA GLN A 149 31.43 -4.73 17.83
C GLN A 149 31.25 -3.32 17.24
N LEU A 150 30.05 -2.75 17.39
CA LEU A 150 29.77 -1.37 16.99
C LEU A 150 29.99 -0.42 18.18
N SER A 151 30.12 0.87 17.91
CA SER A 151 30.14 1.84 19.00
C SER A 151 28.77 1.94 19.66
N ILE A 152 28.74 2.30 20.95
CA ILE A 152 27.48 2.26 21.73
C ILE A 152 26.40 3.23 21.19
N ASP A 153 26.82 4.35 20.61
CA ASP A 153 25.98 5.32 19.92
C ASP A 153 25.40 4.78 18.60
N GLU A 154 26.17 3.97 17.85
CA GLU A 154 25.69 3.25 16.67
C GLU A 154 24.70 2.14 17.06
N VAL A 155 24.96 1.40 18.14
CA VAL A 155 24.03 0.40 18.68
C VAL A 155 22.72 1.06 19.12
N ALA A 156 22.78 2.18 19.85
CA ALA A 156 21.60 2.93 20.26
C ALA A 156 20.78 3.43 19.05
N PHE A 157 21.45 3.86 17.97
CA PHE A 157 20.80 4.22 16.71
C PHE A 157 20.08 3.02 16.07
N VAL A 158 20.78 1.89 15.90
CA VAL A 158 20.23 0.67 15.27
C VAL A 158 19.02 0.14 16.04
N VAL A 159 19.13 0.03 17.36
CA VAL A 159 18.02 -0.42 18.22
C VAL A 159 16.82 0.53 18.13
N SER A 160 17.05 1.85 18.16
CA SER A 160 15.98 2.84 18.04
C SER A 160 15.29 2.78 16.69
N GLU A 161 16.03 2.59 15.60
CA GLU A 161 15.46 2.43 14.25
C GLU A 161 14.64 1.14 14.13
N LEU A 162 15.15 0.01 14.62
CA LEU A 162 14.43 -1.26 14.59
C LEU A 162 13.14 -1.20 15.41
N ASN A 163 13.19 -0.62 16.61
CA ASN A 163 11.99 -0.39 17.42
C ASN A 163 10.96 0.49 16.69
N GLY A 164 11.40 1.56 16.01
CA GLY A 164 10.54 2.36 15.14
C GLY A 164 9.89 1.55 14.01
N ALA A 165 10.68 0.70 13.32
CA ALA A 165 10.19 -0.16 12.26
C ALA A 165 9.18 -1.21 12.79
N ILE A 166 9.45 -1.81 13.94
CA ILE A 166 8.56 -2.77 14.61
C ILE A 166 7.24 -2.09 15.02
N ASN A 167 7.32 -0.88 15.58
CA ASN A 167 6.14 -0.12 15.97
C ASN A 167 5.27 0.22 14.74
N ASN A 168 5.88 0.65 13.63
CA ASN A 168 5.16 0.89 12.38
C ASN A 168 4.52 -0.40 11.80
N ALA A 169 5.19 -1.54 11.95
CA ALA A 169 4.68 -2.85 11.53
C ALA A 169 3.63 -3.46 12.50
N SER A 170 3.42 -2.87 13.68
CA SER A 170 2.57 -3.43 14.75
C SER A 170 1.06 -3.29 14.52
N SER A 171 0.64 -2.87 13.33
CA SER A 171 -0.76 -2.75 12.97
C SER A 171 -1.52 -4.08 13.04
N TYR A 172 -2.84 -3.99 13.22
CA TYR A 172 -3.73 -5.16 13.24
C TYR A 172 -3.54 -6.06 12.00
N LEU A 173 -3.36 -5.47 10.82
CA LEU A 173 -3.11 -6.20 9.57
C LEU A 173 -1.73 -6.88 9.54
N GLY A 174 -0.71 -6.23 10.10
CA GLY A 174 0.61 -6.83 10.31
C GLY A 174 0.52 -8.10 11.15
N ALA A 175 -0.23 -8.06 12.25
CA ALA A 175 -0.45 -9.22 13.12
C ALA A 175 -1.24 -10.37 12.45
N ILE A 176 -2.10 -10.08 11.47
CA ILE A 176 -2.72 -11.12 10.63
C ILE A 176 -1.66 -11.73 9.70
N GLY A 177 -0.87 -10.88 9.04
CA GLY A 177 0.21 -11.31 8.16
C GLY A 177 1.25 -12.20 8.83
N ASP A 178 1.70 -11.85 10.04
CA ASP A 178 2.64 -12.67 10.82
C ASP A 178 2.08 -14.07 11.12
N ARG A 179 0.78 -14.17 11.42
CA ARG A 179 0.14 -15.48 11.67
C ARG A 179 0.06 -16.30 10.40
N SER A 180 -0.34 -15.70 9.27
CA SER A 180 -0.33 -16.39 7.98
C SER A 180 1.06 -16.83 7.55
N LYS A 181 2.08 -16.02 7.87
CA LYS A 181 3.49 -16.43 7.74
C LYS A 181 3.78 -17.66 8.60
N GLU A 182 3.48 -17.63 9.89
CA GLU A 182 3.71 -18.77 10.79
C GLU A 182 3.03 -20.06 10.29
N LEU A 183 1.81 -19.95 9.76
CA LEU A 183 1.08 -21.07 9.13
C LEU A 183 1.84 -21.65 7.94
N ARG A 184 2.26 -20.80 6.99
CA ARG A 184 2.94 -21.23 5.76
C ARG A 184 4.31 -21.86 6.04
N PHE A 185 5.12 -21.22 6.88
CA PHE A 185 6.46 -21.71 7.22
C PHE A 185 6.45 -23.05 7.96
N ASN A 186 5.48 -23.23 8.87
CA ASN A 186 5.35 -24.48 9.60
C ASN A 186 4.48 -25.52 8.89
N LYS A 187 3.94 -25.20 7.69
CA LYS A 187 2.99 -26.02 6.94
C LYS A 187 1.79 -26.47 7.80
N LEU A 188 1.25 -25.54 8.58
CA LEU A 188 0.11 -25.76 9.46
C LEU A 188 -1.16 -25.17 8.87
N THR A 189 -2.28 -25.86 9.06
CA THR A 189 -3.62 -25.29 8.88
C THR A 189 -4.01 -24.42 10.08
N VAL A 190 -5.03 -23.57 9.91
CA VAL A 190 -5.53 -22.72 11.00
C VAL A 190 -5.96 -23.56 12.20
N GLY A 191 -6.71 -24.65 12.00
CA GLY A 191 -7.10 -25.56 13.07
C GLY A 191 -5.92 -26.20 13.80
N GLN A 192 -4.92 -26.69 13.06
CA GLN A 192 -3.70 -27.26 13.67
C GLN A 192 -2.94 -26.23 14.50
N TYR A 193 -2.85 -24.99 14.01
CA TYR A 193 -2.22 -23.91 14.73
C TYR A 193 -2.94 -23.59 16.04
N LEU A 194 -4.27 -23.44 16.00
CA LEU A 194 -5.07 -23.15 17.19
C LEU A 194 -4.95 -24.28 18.22
N MET A 195 -4.96 -25.53 17.77
CA MET A 195 -4.76 -26.68 18.66
C MET A 195 -3.37 -26.66 19.32
N LYS A 196 -2.31 -26.38 18.54
CA LYS A 196 -0.95 -26.26 19.05
C LYS A 196 -0.80 -25.18 20.13
N GLN A 197 -1.60 -24.11 20.07
CA GLN A 197 -1.59 -23.09 21.13
C GLN A 197 -2.31 -23.57 22.39
N LEU A 198 -3.42 -24.30 22.25
CA LEU A 198 -4.12 -24.91 23.39
C LEU A 198 -3.29 -25.99 24.09
N ASP A 199 -2.50 -26.75 23.33
CA ASP A 199 -1.59 -27.76 23.90
C ASP A 199 -0.50 -27.12 24.77
N LYS A 200 -0.07 -25.89 24.44
CA LYS A 200 0.89 -25.11 25.23
C LYS A 200 0.25 -24.47 26.45
N ASP A 201 -0.93 -23.89 26.28
CA ASP A 201 -1.71 -23.25 27.33
C ASP A 201 -3.20 -23.56 27.15
N PRO A 202 -3.80 -24.43 27.99
CA PRO A 202 -5.22 -24.75 27.91
C PRO A 202 -6.16 -23.55 28.08
N ASN A 203 -5.68 -22.46 28.69
CA ASN A 203 -6.45 -21.22 28.88
C ASN A 203 -6.25 -20.22 27.73
N TYR A 204 -5.55 -20.61 26.67
CA TYR A 204 -5.26 -19.73 25.54
C TYR A 204 -6.56 -19.32 24.82
N SER A 205 -6.81 -18.00 24.76
CA SER A 205 -8.04 -17.47 24.17
C SER A 205 -8.01 -17.53 22.64
N LEU A 206 -8.87 -18.36 22.06
CA LEU A 206 -9.12 -18.42 20.61
C LEU A 206 -10.06 -17.31 20.10
N LYS A 207 -10.61 -16.48 20.99
CA LYS A 207 -11.50 -15.37 20.61
C LYS A 207 -10.70 -14.24 19.95
N ASN A 208 -11.31 -13.60 18.95
CA ASN A 208 -10.74 -12.47 18.20
C ASN A 208 -9.43 -12.75 17.46
N GLN A 209 -9.10 -14.02 17.21
CA GLN A 209 -7.98 -14.40 16.35
C GLN A 209 -8.41 -14.42 14.90
N VAL A 210 -8.02 -13.39 14.15
CA VAL A 210 -8.44 -13.20 12.75
C VAL A 210 -7.35 -13.65 11.79
N PHE A 211 -7.63 -14.62 10.93
CA PHE A 211 -6.72 -15.09 9.88
C PHE A 211 -7.16 -14.55 8.52
N TYR A 212 -6.28 -14.64 7.52
CA TYR A 212 -6.70 -14.30 6.15
C TYR A 212 -7.68 -15.34 5.62
N ARG A 213 -8.53 -14.91 4.69
CA ARG A 213 -9.41 -15.83 3.98
C ARG A 213 -8.63 -16.90 3.22
N GLN A 214 -7.44 -16.55 2.71
CA GLN A 214 -6.58 -17.50 2.01
C GLN A 214 -6.18 -18.66 2.94
N ASP A 215 -5.79 -18.39 4.19
CA ASP A 215 -5.42 -19.44 5.15
C ASP A 215 -6.57 -20.44 5.40
N TYR A 216 -7.81 -19.96 5.47
CA TYR A 216 -8.99 -20.83 5.60
C TYR A 216 -9.35 -21.57 4.30
N LEU A 217 -9.05 -20.98 3.15
CA LEU A 217 -9.16 -21.67 1.86
C LEU A 217 -8.16 -22.81 1.79
N ASP A 218 -6.91 -22.57 2.18
CA ASP A 218 -5.85 -23.58 2.19
C ASP A 218 -6.17 -24.70 3.19
N GLU A 219 -6.72 -24.37 4.37
CA GLU A 219 -7.24 -25.36 5.32
C GLU A 219 -8.39 -26.18 4.72
N PHE A 220 -9.38 -25.53 4.08
CA PHE A 220 -10.49 -26.23 3.43
C PHE A 220 -9.99 -27.20 2.36
N GLU A 221 -9.05 -26.76 1.52
CA GLU A 221 -8.43 -27.58 0.47
C GLU A 221 -7.72 -28.80 1.07
N ALA A 222 -6.87 -28.58 2.08
CA ALA A 222 -6.16 -29.67 2.75
C ALA A 222 -7.11 -30.71 3.38
N ILE A 223 -8.18 -30.26 4.03
CA ILE A 223 -9.21 -31.14 4.60
C ILE A 223 -9.93 -31.90 3.48
N TRP A 224 -10.35 -31.21 2.42
CA TRP A 224 -11.09 -31.82 1.31
C TRP A 224 -10.26 -32.90 0.62
N GLU A 225 -9.02 -32.59 0.25
CA GLU A 225 -8.11 -33.53 -0.42
C GLU A 225 -7.82 -34.76 0.45
N LYS A 226 -7.71 -34.59 1.76
CA LYS A 226 -7.48 -35.72 2.66
C LYS A 226 -8.74 -36.57 2.82
N GLN A 227 -9.90 -35.96 3.07
CA GLN A 227 -11.14 -36.69 3.34
C GLN A 227 -11.72 -37.34 2.08
N ALA A 228 -11.50 -36.78 0.89
CA ALA A 228 -11.94 -37.37 -0.38
C ALA A 228 -11.28 -38.71 -0.70
N GLN A 229 -10.17 -39.05 -0.03
CA GLN A 229 -9.54 -40.37 -0.13
C GLN A 229 -10.35 -41.47 0.57
N TYR A 230 -11.14 -41.09 1.58
CA TYR A 230 -11.92 -42.02 2.43
C TYR A 230 -13.40 -42.00 2.07
N HIS A 231 -13.92 -40.83 1.65
CA HIS A 231 -15.34 -40.61 1.38
C HIS A 231 -15.60 -40.36 -0.12
N PRO A 232 -16.18 -41.32 -0.86
CA PRO A 232 -16.44 -41.17 -2.30
C PRO A 232 -17.51 -40.11 -2.63
N GLU A 233 -18.31 -39.67 -1.65
CA GLU A 233 -19.32 -38.62 -1.81
C GLU A 233 -18.71 -37.23 -2.07
N LEU A 234 -17.42 -37.03 -1.77
CA LEU A 234 -16.72 -35.76 -1.93
C LEU A 234 -16.29 -35.50 -3.38
N THR A 235 -17.27 -35.27 -4.25
CA THR A 235 -17.04 -35.01 -5.68
C THR A 235 -16.53 -33.60 -5.96
N PRO A 236 -15.85 -33.36 -7.10
CA PRO A 236 -15.43 -32.02 -7.52
C PRO A 236 -16.58 -31.02 -7.65
N GLU A 237 -17.75 -31.46 -8.10
CA GLU A 237 -18.95 -30.63 -8.20
C GLU A 237 -19.41 -30.19 -6.81
N LEU A 238 -19.46 -31.12 -5.84
CA LEU A 238 -19.84 -30.82 -4.47
C LEU A 238 -18.82 -29.87 -3.81
N LYS A 239 -17.52 -30.04 -4.11
CA LYS A 239 -16.46 -29.14 -3.66
C LYS A 239 -16.73 -27.71 -4.09
N LYS A 240 -17.07 -27.50 -5.36
CA LYS A 240 -17.35 -26.17 -5.92
C LYS A 240 -18.55 -25.53 -5.22
N ASP A 241 -19.62 -26.27 -5.01
CA ASP A 241 -20.82 -25.76 -4.33
C ASP A 241 -20.52 -25.37 -2.88
N ILE A 242 -19.85 -26.25 -2.12
CA ILE A 242 -19.52 -25.98 -0.72
C ILE A 242 -18.51 -24.84 -0.60
N ARG A 243 -17.40 -24.89 -1.35
CA ARG A 243 -16.31 -23.90 -1.28
C ARG A 243 -16.76 -22.54 -1.79
N ASP A 244 -17.20 -22.47 -3.04
CA ASP A 244 -17.30 -21.21 -3.78
C ASP A 244 -18.66 -20.54 -3.61
N ILE A 245 -19.73 -21.32 -3.39
CA ILE A 245 -21.11 -20.82 -3.28
C ILE A 245 -21.54 -20.67 -1.82
N ILE A 246 -21.21 -21.63 -0.94
CA ILE A 246 -21.70 -21.64 0.43
C ILE A 246 -20.73 -20.96 1.41
N ILE A 247 -19.46 -21.39 1.44
CA ILE A 247 -18.50 -20.96 2.48
C ILE A 247 -17.84 -19.62 2.13
N PHE A 248 -17.23 -19.51 0.95
CA PHE A 248 -16.38 -18.37 0.60
C PHE A 248 -17.03 -17.35 -0.33
N TYR A 249 -18.28 -17.59 -0.74
CA TYR A 249 -19.04 -16.62 -1.53
C TYR A 249 -19.18 -15.28 -0.79
N GLN A 250 -18.79 -14.21 -1.48
CA GLN A 250 -18.98 -12.86 -1.00
C GLN A 250 -19.85 -12.10 -1.98
N ARG A 251 -21.00 -11.63 -1.48
CA ARG A 251 -21.87 -10.74 -2.25
C ARG A 251 -21.08 -9.47 -2.60
N PRO A 252 -21.21 -8.97 -3.83
CA PRO A 252 -20.69 -7.65 -4.17
C PRO A 252 -21.34 -6.60 -3.26
N LEU A 253 -20.68 -5.45 -3.11
CA LEU A 253 -21.26 -4.33 -2.40
C LEU A 253 -22.62 -3.98 -3.02
N LYS A 254 -23.61 -3.70 -2.16
CA LYS A 254 -24.93 -3.27 -2.64
C LYS A 254 -24.76 -2.01 -3.48
N SER A 255 -25.35 -2.01 -4.67
CA SER A 255 -25.29 -0.86 -5.57
C SER A 255 -25.79 0.41 -4.87
N GLN A 256 -24.95 1.45 -4.85
CA GLN A 256 -25.27 2.76 -4.29
C GLN A 256 -25.56 3.80 -5.39
N LYS A 257 -25.93 3.35 -6.62
CA LYS A 257 -26.24 4.25 -7.75
C LYS A 257 -27.30 5.31 -7.41
N GLY A 258 -28.23 4.97 -6.51
CA GLY A 258 -29.26 5.90 -6.02
C GLY A 258 -28.73 7.01 -5.10
N LEU A 259 -27.58 6.82 -4.44
CA LEU A 259 -26.95 7.83 -3.57
C LEU A 259 -26.10 8.84 -4.35
N VAL A 260 -25.83 8.59 -5.63
CA VAL A 260 -25.09 9.54 -6.48
C VAL A 260 -25.96 10.77 -6.74
N SER A 261 -25.43 11.95 -6.45
CA SER A 261 -26.12 13.22 -6.69
C SER A 261 -26.42 13.46 -8.16
N PHE A 262 -27.41 14.30 -8.44
CA PHE A 262 -27.72 14.77 -9.78
C PHE A 262 -26.86 15.98 -10.14
N CYS A 263 -26.66 16.20 -11.44
CA CYS A 263 -26.04 17.41 -11.98
C CYS A 263 -26.88 18.64 -11.60
N GLU A 264 -26.22 19.71 -11.14
CA GLU A 264 -26.89 20.94 -10.71
C GLU A 264 -27.56 21.68 -11.89
N PHE A 265 -27.00 21.55 -13.09
CA PHE A 265 -27.51 22.21 -14.30
C PHE A 265 -28.53 21.37 -15.07
N GLU A 266 -28.40 20.04 -15.02
CA GLU A 266 -29.19 19.10 -15.82
C GLU A 266 -30.10 18.21 -14.95
N SER A 267 -30.76 18.82 -13.96
CA SER A 267 -31.76 18.13 -13.14
C SER A 267 -33.02 18.95 -12.94
N ARG A 268 -34.15 18.25 -12.80
CA ARG A 268 -35.47 18.87 -12.59
C ARG A 268 -36.32 18.03 -11.64
N GLN A 269 -37.21 18.70 -10.91
CA GLN A 269 -38.17 18.04 -10.05
C GLN A 269 -39.47 17.78 -10.83
N ILE A 270 -39.99 16.57 -10.71
CA ILE A 270 -41.28 16.17 -11.26
C ILE A 270 -42.16 15.63 -10.16
N GLU A 271 -43.46 15.92 -10.22
CA GLU A 271 -44.46 15.32 -9.34
C GLU A 271 -44.80 13.92 -9.86
N VAL A 272 -44.61 12.91 -9.00
CA VAL A 272 -44.94 11.52 -9.33
C VAL A 272 -45.89 10.99 -8.27
N ASN A 273 -47.02 10.43 -8.72
CA ASN A 273 -47.96 9.75 -7.84
C ASN A 273 -47.41 8.35 -7.52
N VAL A 274 -47.00 8.14 -6.27
CA VAL A 274 -46.52 6.85 -5.78
C VAL A 274 -47.41 6.45 -4.61
N ASP A 275 -48.14 5.34 -4.76
CA ASP A 275 -49.07 4.81 -3.76
C ASP A 275 -50.19 5.80 -3.34
N GLY A 276 -50.76 6.53 -4.31
CA GLY A 276 -51.84 7.48 -4.08
C GLY A 276 -51.42 8.80 -3.43
N LYS A 277 -50.10 9.01 -3.22
CA LYS A 277 -49.54 10.26 -2.68
C LYS A 277 -48.63 10.92 -3.73
N GLN A 278 -48.86 12.20 -3.96
CA GLN A 278 -47.95 13.02 -4.78
C GLN A 278 -46.61 13.18 -4.06
N LYS A 279 -45.51 12.83 -4.73
CA LYS A 279 -44.15 13.03 -4.25
C LYS A 279 -43.33 13.75 -5.31
N LEU A 280 -42.52 14.71 -4.89
CA LEU A 280 -41.51 15.32 -5.74
C LEU A 280 -40.33 14.35 -5.91
N ARG A 281 -39.97 14.04 -7.16
CA ARG A 281 -38.77 13.27 -7.51
C ARG A 281 -37.88 14.10 -8.42
N THR A 282 -36.59 14.12 -8.13
CA THR A 282 -35.57 14.68 -9.01
C THR A 282 -35.21 13.67 -10.10
N ILE A 283 -35.29 14.08 -11.35
CA ILE A 283 -34.78 13.35 -12.51
C ILE A 283 -33.72 14.19 -13.22
N GLY A 284 -32.75 13.54 -13.86
CA GLY A 284 -31.66 14.23 -14.54
C GLY A 284 -30.40 13.39 -14.67
N CYS A 285 -29.36 13.99 -15.24
CA CYS A 285 -28.04 13.39 -15.34
C CYS A 285 -27.39 13.28 -13.95
N LYS A 286 -26.61 12.21 -13.72
CA LYS A 286 -25.81 12.06 -12.50
C LYS A 286 -24.52 12.85 -12.61
N VAL A 287 -23.95 13.24 -11.47
CA VAL A 287 -22.65 13.93 -11.42
C VAL A 287 -21.54 13.10 -12.03
N CYS A 288 -20.59 13.76 -12.70
CA CYS A 288 -19.42 13.12 -13.28
C CYS A 288 -18.51 12.54 -12.18
N PRO A 289 -18.01 11.29 -12.32
CA PRO A 289 -17.04 10.73 -11.37
C PRO A 289 -15.77 11.57 -11.30
N LYS A 290 -15.23 11.77 -10.09
CA LYS A 290 -14.00 12.55 -9.92
C LYS A 290 -12.80 11.96 -10.67
N SER A 291 -12.78 10.66 -10.93
CA SER A 291 -11.70 10.01 -11.68
C SER A 291 -11.84 10.16 -13.20
N SER A 292 -12.97 10.64 -13.71
CA SER A 292 -13.19 10.78 -15.15
C SER A 292 -12.16 11.72 -15.77
N PRO A 293 -11.62 11.41 -16.96
CA PRO A 293 -10.69 12.28 -17.68
C PRO A 293 -11.25 13.70 -17.85
N LEU A 294 -12.52 13.81 -18.23
CA LEU A 294 -13.25 15.09 -18.32
C LEU A 294 -13.21 15.89 -17.02
N PHE A 295 -13.48 15.24 -15.88
CA PHE A 295 -13.49 15.95 -14.60
C PHE A 295 -12.09 16.39 -14.19
N GLN A 296 -11.07 15.55 -14.43
CA GLN A 296 -9.69 15.90 -14.11
C GLN A 296 -9.21 17.11 -14.91
N GLU A 297 -9.50 17.13 -16.21
CA GLU A 297 -9.17 18.25 -17.09
C GLU A 297 -9.90 19.53 -16.70
N PHE A 298 -11.23 19.47 -16.54
CA PHE A 298 -12.04 20.59 -16.05
C PHE A 298 -11.49 21.19 -14.75
N LYS A 299 -11.16 20.33 -13.77
CA LYS A 299 -10.64 20.74 -12.47
C LYS A 299 -9.30 21.48 -12.60
N ILE A 300 -8.39 21.01 -13.46
CA ILE A 300 -7.11 21.66 -13.70
C ILE A 300 -7.36 23.03 -14.32
N TRP A 301 -8.11 23.11 -15.41
CA TRP A 301 -8.43 24.38 -16.07
C TRP A 301 -9.10 25.37 -15.13
N HIS A 302 -10.09 24.94 -14.35
CA HIS A 302 -10.74 25.78 -13.34
C HIS A 302 -9.72 26.35 -12.34
N THR A 303 -8.79 25.53 -11.86
CA THR A 303 -7.74 25.96 -10.93
C THR A 303 -6.74 26.91 -11.58
N LEU A 304 -6.35 26.66 -12.84
CA LEU A 304 -5.44 27.53 -13.58
C LEU A 304 -6.06 28.90 -13.85
N HIS A 305 -7.37 28.97 -14.06
CA HIS A 305 -8.10 30.23 -14.21
C HIS A 305 -8.19 31.04 -12.91
N SER A 306 -8.14 30.38 -11.75
CA SER A 306 -8.15 31.05 -10.44
C SER A 306 -6.76 31.39 -9.90
N LEU A 307 -5.68 31.04 -10.62
CA LEU A 307 -4.31 31.36 -10.20
C LEU A 307 -4.00 32.84 -10.39
N ILE A 308 -3.45 33.42 -9.33
CA ILE A 308 -3.01 34.81 -9.28
C ILE A 308 -1.52 34.83 -8.99
N VAL A 309 -0.77 35.52 -9.83
CA VAL A 309 0.66 35.81 -9.67
C VAL A 309 0.81 37.15 -8.98
N LYS A 310 1.51 37.15 -7.85
CA LYS A 310 1.78 38.33 -7.05
C LYS A 310 3.27 38.68 -7.08
N GLU A 311 3.60 39.91 -7.43
CA GLU A 311 4.97 40.42 -7.33
C GLU A 311 5.25 40.92 -5.91
N LYS A 312 6.28 40.38 -5.26
CA LYS A 312 6.58 40.67 -3.84
C LYS A 312 7.03 42.10 -3.58
N LYS A 313 7.64 42.75 -4.58
CA LYS A 313 8.22 44.10 -4.44
C LYS A 313 7.17 45.20 -4.61
N THR A 314 6.26 45.03 -5.57
CA THR A 314 5.26 46.03 -5.96
C THR A 314 3.87 45.72 -5.40
N ASN A 315 3.65 44.50 -4.91
CA ASN A 315 2.32 43.93 -4.62
C ASN A 315 1.37 43.96 -5.83
N ALA A 316 1.89 44.05 -7.04
CA ALA A 316 1.08 43.91 -8.25
C ALA A 316 0.55 42.46 -8.35
N GLU A 317 -0.73 42.31 -8.67
CA GLU A 317 -1.40 41.04 -8.84
C GLU A 317 -1.96 40.94 -10.25
N ARG A 318 -1.78 39.77 -10.89
CA ARG A 318 -2.37 39.47 -12.19
C ARG A 318 -2.74 38.00 -12.30
N PHE A 319 -3.70 37.70 -13.17
CA PHE A 319 -3.98 36.34 -13.59
C PHE A 319 -2.91 35.81 -14.53
N LEU A 320 -2.86 34.49 -14.69
CA LEU A 320 -2.03 33.83 -15.69
C LEU A 320 -2.51 34.14 -17.11
N TYR A 321 -1.56 34.35 -18.01
CA TYR A 321 -1.81 34.40 -19.46
C TYR A 321 -2.09 33.00 -20.01
N GLN A 322 -2.69 32.93 -21.20
CA GLN A 322 -3.09 31.66 -21.80
C GLN A 322 -1.90 30.69 -22.00
N GLU A 323 -0.77 31.19 -22.53
CA GLU A 323 0.46 30.41 -22.70
C GLU A 323 1.00 29.86 -21.38
N GLU A 324 0.88 30.65 -20.30
CA GLU A 324 1.31 30.23 -18.95
C GLU A 324 0.39 29.13 -18.39
N LYS A 325 -0.91 29.20 -18.69
CA LYS A 325 -1.86 28.14 -18.33
C LYS A 325 -1.58 26.86 -19.10
N GLU A 326 -1.35 26.94 -20.41
CA GLU A 326 -1.05 25.78 -21.26
C GLU A 326 0.23 25.08 -20.81
N THR A 327 1.28 25.84 -20.50
CA THR A 327 2.54 25.29 -19.97
C THR A 327 2.31 24.56 -18.64
N LEU A 328 1.55 25.14 -17.72
CA LEU A 328 1.21 24.46 -16.46
C LEU A 328 0.28 23.26 -16.67
N PHE A 329 -0.64 23.34 -17.63
CA PHE A 329 -1.58 22.27 -17.95
C PHE A 329 -0.83 21.01 -18.42
N ALA A 330 0.13 21.15 -19.34
CA ALA A 330 0.96 20.03 -19.82
C ALA A 330 1.63 19.27 -18.65
N GLU A 331 2.23 20.02 -17.71
CA GLU A 331 2.84 19.45 -16.51
C GLU A 331 1.83 18.79 -15.56
N LEU A 332 0.73 19.49 -15.27
CA LEU A 332 -0.31 19.02 -14.35
C LEU A 332 -1.12 17.86 -14.92
N ASN A 333 -1.18 17.69 -16.23
CA ASN A 333 -1.93 16.61 -16.85
C ASN A 333 -1.28 15.23 -16.62
N ILE A 334 0.02 15.20 -16.30
CA ILE A 334 0.75 13.96 -15.99
C ILE A 334 1.03 13.84 -14.50
N LYS A 335 1.27 14.96 -13.81
CA LYS A 335 1.65 14.98 -12.39
C LYS A 335 0.45 15.02 -11.46
N GLU A 336 0.56 14.38 -10.29
CA GLU A 336 -0.51 14.39 -9.29
C GLU A 336 -0.67 15.79 -8.65
N THR A 337 0.45 16.48 -8.42
CA THR A 337 0.49 17.82 -7.81
C THR A 337 1.73 18.57 -8.28
N LEU A 338 1.65 19.89 -8.32
CA LEU A 338 2.78 20.79 -8.56
C LEU A 338 2.91 21.77 -7.39
N SER A 339 4.12 21.94 -6.86
CA SER A 339 4.35 22.92 -5.80
C SER A 339 4.35 24.33 -6.37
N LYS A 340 3.96 25.33 -5.56
CA LYS A 340 4.03 26.75 -5.95
C LYS A 340 5.39 27.14 -6.53
N LEU A 341 6.46 26.68 -5.89
CA LEU A 341 7.82 27.04 -6.27
C LEU A 341 8.20 26.41 -7.61
N ASP A 342 7.78 25.17 -7.88
CA ASP A 342 8.06 24.50 -9.14
C ASP A 342 7.21 25.07 -10.28
N ALA A 343 5.95 25.43 -10.02
CA ALA A 343 5.11 26.16 -10.97
C ALA A 343 5.73 27.52 -11.37
N LEU A 344 6.23 28.29 -10.41
CA LEU A 344 6.88 29.57 -10.70
C LEU A 344 8.20 29.40 -11.45
N LYS A 345 9.00 28.35 -11.13
CA LYS A 345 10.23 28.04 -11.87
C LYS A 345 9.96 27.66 -13.33
N LEU A 346 8.86 26.96 -13.57
CA LEU A 346 8.45 26.57 -14.92
C LEU A 346 8.14 27.78 -15.79
N LEU A 347 7.43 28.76 -15.21
CA LEU A 347 6.93 29.93 -15.94
C LEU A 347 7.92 31.10 -16.01
N TYR A 348 8.72 31.32 -14.98
CA TYR A 348 9.46 32.57 -14.81
C TYR A 348 10.93 32.37 -14.40
N LYS A 349 11.83 33.09 -15.08
CA LYS A 349 13.25 33.17 -14.68
C LYS A 349 13.43 33.90 -13.35
N ASN A 350 12.58 34.88 -13.04
CA ASN A 350 12.57 35.66 -11.79
C ASN A 350 11.62 35.10 -10.72
N TYR A 351 11.39 33.78 -10.70
CA TYR A 351 10.46 33.10 -9.79
C TYR A 351 10.60 33.46 -8.30
N LYS A 352 11.79 33.89 -7.84
CA LYS A 352 12.03 34.27 -6.43
C LYS A 352 11.26 35.52 -6.00
N ASP A 353 11.04 36.45 -6.92
CA ASP A 353 10.34 37.72 -6.69
C ASP A 353 8.81 37.58 -6.82
N LEU A 354 8.33 36.40 -7.22
CA LEU A 354 6.92 36.12 -7.46
C LEU A 354 6.34 35.18 -6.39
N ASP A 355 5.03 35.23 -6.24
CA ASP A 355 4.23 34.37 -5.38
C ASP A 355 2.93 33.95 -6.08
N LEU A 356 2.32 32.86 -5.61
CA LEU A 356 1.01 32.38 -6.07
C LEU A 356 0.05 32.28 -4.87
N ASN A 357 -1.24 32.48 -5.14
CA ASN A 357 -2.32 32.36 -4.16
C ASN A 357 -2.58 30.92 -3.65
N TYR A 358 -2.00 29.89 -4.27
CA TYR A 358 -2.05 28.50 -3.82
C TYR A 358 -0.65 27.98 -3.48
N ASP A 359 -0.52 27.23 -2.38
CA ASP A 359 0.74 26.57 -2.02
C ASP A 359 1.05 25.35 -2.89
N LYS A 360 0.01 24.65 -3.33
CA LYS A 360 0.07 23.48 -4.20
C LYS A 360 -1.07 23.52 -5.21
N ILE A 361 -0.76 23.17 -6.44
CA ILE A 361 -1.73 23.05 -7.52
C ILE A 361 -1.99 21.56 -7.75
N GLU A 362 -3.25 21.14 -7.68
CA GLU A 362 -3.62 19.75 -7.93
C GLU A 362 -3.64 19.46 -9.42
N GLY A 363 -2.96 18.38 -9.83
CA GLY A 363 -2.96 17.91 -11.22
C GLY A 363 -3.92 16.74 -11.45
N ASN A 364 -3.68 16.00 -12.53
CA ASN A 364 -4.51 14.91 -13.00
C ASN A 364 -4.18 13.63 -12.22
N ARG A 365 -5.00 13.31 -11.21
CA ARG A 365 -4.77 12.13 -10.37
C ARG A 365 -4.97 10.82 -11.13
N THR A 366 -5.81 10.83 -12.16
CA THR A 366 -6.10 9.64 -12.97
C THR A 366 -4.91 9.33 -13.87
N GLN A 367 -4.43 10.32 -14.64
CA GLN A 367 -3.24 10.15 -15.47
C GLN A 367 -2.00 9.87 -14.63
N ALA A 368 -1.77 10.58 -13.52
CA ALA A 368 -0.63 10.30 -12.64
C ALA A 368 -0.58 8.84 -12.16
N ALA A 369 -1.74 8.22 -11.88
CA ALA A 369 -1.82 6.82 -11.52
C ALA A 369 -1.52 5.89 -12.72
N LEU A 370 -1.97 6.23 -13.92
CA LEU A 370 -1.66 5.51 -15.16
C LEU A 370 -0.17 5.60 -15.50
N PHE A 371 0.42 6.79 -15.46
CA PHE A 371 1.86 7.00 -15.70
C PHE A 371 2.74 6.26 -14.69
N LYS A 372 2.31 6.13 -13.44
CA LYS A 372 3.01 5.28 -12.45
C LYS A 372 2.94 3.80 -12.82
N ALA A 373 1.83 3.33 -13.39
CA ALA A 373 1.73 1.97 -13.92
C ALA A 373 2.61 1.80 -15.16
N TYR A 374 2.63 2.79 -16.07
CA TYR A 374 3.50 2.79 -17.25
C TYR A 374 4.98 2.77 -16.88
N GLN A 375 5.39 3.56 -15.89
CA GLN A 375 6.74 3.52 -15.30
C GLN A 375 7.11 2.10 -14.83
N THR A 376 6.17 1.38 -14.23
CA THR A 376 6.37 0.00 -13.77
C THR A 376 6.47 -0.98 -14.95
N ILE A 377 5.66 -0.80 -16.00
CA ILE A 377 5.73 -1.62 -17.21
C ILE A 377 7.10 -1.43 -17.90
N ILE A 378 7.57 -0.18 -18.01
CA ILE A 378 8.87 0.16 -18.62
C ILE A 378 10.02 -0.49 -17.84
N SER A 379 9.98 -0.48 -16.51
CA SER A 379 11.01 -1.13 -15.70
C SER A 379 10.97 -2.66 -15.83
N MET A 380 9.78 -3.27 -15.85
CA MET A 380 9.61 -4.72 -16.01
C MET A 380 10.03 -5.24 -17.39
N THR A 381 9.89 -4.42 -18.42
CA THR A 381 10.29 -4.75 -19.80
C THR A 381 11.77 -4.48 -20.08
N GLY A 382 12.52 -3.98 -19.09
CA GLY A 382 13.97 -3.79 -19.18
C GLY A 382 14.41 -2.51 -19.88
N HIS A 383 13.48 -1.57 -20.11
CA HIS A 383 13.77 -0.30 -20.79
C HIS A 383 14.25 0.82 -19.84
N GLY A 384 14.62 0.47 -18.60
CA GLY A 384 15.22 1.38 -17.61
C GLY A 384 14.32 1.71 -16.43
N GLU A 385 14.91 2.32 -15.39
CA GLU A 385 14.20 2.83 -14.22
C GLU A 385 14.16 4.36 -14.25
N TYR A 386 12.98 4.92 -14.48
CA TYR A 386 12.73 6.36 -14.49
C TYR A 386 11.99 6.83 -13.24
N ASP A 387 12.10 8.10 -12.92
CA ASP A 387 11.30 8.76 -11.87
C ASP A 387 10.55 9.94 -12.48
N PHE A 388 9.38 9.67 -13.07
CA PHE A 388 8.57 10.66 -13.80
C PHE A 388 8.15 11.85 -12.93
N SER A 389 8.18 11.72 -11.59
CA SER A 389 7.88 12.85 -10.69
C SER A 389 8.91 13.98 -10.76
N LYS A 390 10.13 13.68 -11.20
CA LYS A 390 11.25 14.64 -11.29
C LYS A 390 11.58 15.09 -12.70
N MET A 391 10.92 14.52 -13.69
CA MET A 391 11.15 14.80 -15.10
C MET A 391 10.13 15.81 -15.62
N MET A 392 10.42 16.45 -16.73
CA MET A 392 9.46 17.32 -17.41
C MET A 392 8.42 16.46 -18.13
N SER A 393 7.20 16.99 -18.27
CA SER A 393 6.08 16.30 -18.93
C SER A 393 6.45 15.81 -20.34
N ASP A 394 7.07 16.67 -21.14
CA ASP A 394 7.50 16.33 -22.51
C ASP A 394 8.48 15.15 -22.55
N GLU A 395 9.51 15.16 -21.69
CA GLU A 395 10.48 14.05 -21.58
C GLU A 395 9.82 12.74 -21.16
N VAL A 396 8.84 12.81 -20.24
CA VAL A 396 8.08 11.64 -19.80
C VAL A 396 7.24 11.09 -20.95
N MET A 397 6.57 11.95 -21.71
CA MET A 397 5.78 11.55 -22.88
C MET A 397 6.64 10.87 -23.94
N GLU A 398 7.78 11.47 -24.29
CA GLU A 398 8.70 10.90 -25.29
C GLU A 398 9.18 9.50 -24.89
N ILE A 399 9.53 9.29 -23.61
CA ILE A 399 9.95 7.98 -23.10
C ILE A 399 8.82 6.97 -23.18
N VAL A 400 7.63 7.33 -22.68
CA VAL A 400 6.50 6.40 -22.63
C VAL A 400 6.02 6.06 -24.04
N GLU A 401 5.85 7.05 -24.91
CA GLU A 401 5.47 6.84 -26.32
C GLU A 401 6.50 6.00 -27.07
N GLY A 402 7.79 6.31 -26.92
CA GLY A 402 8.87 5.59 -27.58
C GLY A 402 8.91 4.11 -27.18
N VAL A 403 8.83 3.81 -25.88
CA VAL A 403 8.81 2.43 -25.38
C VAL A 403 7.51 1.72 -25.77
N PHE A 404 6.35 2.36 -25.60
CA PHE A 404 5.06 1.71 -25.87
C PHE A 404 4.86 1.42 -27.35
N SER A 405 5.26 2.36 -28.22
CA SER A 405 5.27 2.14 -29.68
C SER A 405 6.20 0.99 -30.06
N GLY A 406 7.41 0.93 -29.47
CA GLY A 406 8.34 -0.18 -29.68
C GLY A 406 7.82 -1.55 -29.23
N LEU A 407 6.95 -1.59 -28.22
CA LEU A 407 6.25 -2.78 -27.74
C LEU A 407 4.95 -3.10 -28.50
N GLY A 408 4.54 -2.24 -29.45
CA GLY A 408 3.31 -2.40 -30.23
C GLY A 408 2.03 -2.06 -29.47
N TYR A 409 2.12 -1.26 -28.40
CA TYR A 409 0.96 -0.77 -27.66
C TYR A 409 0.34 0.44 -28.35
N ASN A 410 -0.98 0.61 -28.19
CA ASN A 410 -1.66 1.81 -28.68
C ASN A 410 -1.28 3.01 -27.81
N THR A 411 -0.58 4.00 -28.38
CA THR A 411 -0.14 5.23 -27.72
C THR A 411 -1.24 6.29 -27.59
N ASP A 412 -2.36 6.14 -28.30
CA ASP A 412 -3.51 7.06 -28.20
C ASP A 412 -4.13 7.08 -26.79
N ILE A 413 -3.84 6.06 -25.97
CA ILE A 413 -4.28 5.99 -24.57
C ILE A 413 -3.60 7.05 -23.67
N LEU A 414 -2.51 7.65 -24.14
CA LEU A 414 -1.74 8.64 -23.38
C LEU A 414 -2.37 10.04 -23.46
N HIS A 415 -3.18 10.28 -24.49
CA HIS A 415 -3.78 11.57 -24.80
C HIS A 415 -5.28 11.57 -24.56
N PHE A 416 -5.81 12.70 -24.10
CA PHE A 416 -7.25 12.91 -23.96
C PHE A 416 -7.57 14.35 -24.34
N ASP A 417 -8.62 14.52 -25.14
CA ASP A 417 -9.12 15.81 -25.59
C ASP A 417 -10.60 15.96 -25.17
N ALA A 418 -10.87 16.82 -24.20
CA ALA A 418 -12.22 17.07 -23.70
C ALA A 418 -13.13 17.82 -24.69
N GLU A 419 -12.56 18.53 -25.68
CA GLU A 419 -13.34 19.35 -26.62
C GLU A 419 -13.90 18.54 -27.79
N ASN A 420 -13.42 17.31 -27.98
CA ASN A 420 -13.90 16.41 -29.02
C ASN A 420 -15.37 16.00 -28.77
N GLU A 421 -16.24 16.19 -29.77
CA GLU A 421 -17.66 15.79 -29.69
C GLU A 421 -17.86 14.29 -29.37
N LEU A 422 -16.89 13.45 -29.74
CA LEU A 422 -16.85 12.01 -29.47
C LEU A 422 -15.78 11.65 -28.43
N PHE A 423 -15.62 12.49 -27.39
CA PHE A 423 -14.65 12.25 -26.31
C PHE A 423 -14.78 10.86 -25.66
N ASP A 424 -15.98 10.29 -25.63
CA ASP A 424 -16.28 9.00 -25.02
C ASP A 424 -15.73 7.79 -25.80
N LYS A 425 -15.42 8.00 -27.09
CA LYS A 425 -14.82 7.00 -27.98
C LYS A 425 -13.30 7.09 -28.03
N GLN A 426 -12.68 8.07 -27.37
CA GLN A 426 -11.23 8.17 -27.35
C GLN A 426 -10.61 6.98 -26.60
N PRO A 427 -9.47 6.43 -27.08
CA PRO A 427 -8.83 5.27 -26.45
C PRO A 427 -8.53 5.45 -24.97
N MET A 428 -8.12 6.65 -24.54
CA MET A 428 -7.92 6.96 -23.12
C MET A 428 -9.23 6.82 -22.33
N TYR A 429 -10.33 7.41 -22.80
CA TYR A 429 -11.62 7.36 -22.11
C TYR A 429 -12.16 5.93 -22.03
N MET A 430 -12.01 5.14 -23.10
CA MET A 430 -12.36 3.73 -23.14
C MET A 430 -11.51 2.90 -22.17
N LEU A 431 -10.20 3.16 -22.08
CA LEU A 431 -9.31 2.52 -21.11
C LEU A 431 -9.76 2.85 -19.69
N TRP A 432 -10.05 4.11 -19.40
CA TRP A 432 -10.57 4.52 -18.09
C TRP A 432 -11.87 3.78 -17.74
N HIS A 433 -12.78 3.62 -18.71
CA HIS A 433 -14.04 2.90 -18.51
C HIS A 433 -13.83 1.39 -18.31
N LEU A 434 -12.84 0.79 -18.96
CA LEU A 434 -12.49 -0.63 -18.80
C LEU A 434 -11.89 -0.92 -17.41
N LEU A 435 -11.14 0.04 -16.86
CA LEU A 435 -10.50 -0.10 -15.55
C LEU A 435 -11.45 0.12 -14.37
N TYR A 436 -12.65 0.65 -14.61
CA TYR A 436 -13.69 0.95 -13.62
C TYR A 436 -14.82 -0.09 -13.64
#